data_AF-A0A4Q1RGC4-F1
#
_entry.id   AF-A0A4Q1RGC4-F1
#
_cell.length_a   1.000
_cell.length_b   1.000
_cell.length_c   1.000
_cell.angle_alpha   90.00
_cell.angle_beta   90.00
_cell.angle_gamma   90.00
#
_symmetry.space_group_name_H-M   'P 1'
#
loop_
_entity.id
_entity.type
_entity.pdbx_description
1 polymer ?
#
loop_
_entity_poly.entity_id
_entity_poly.type
_entity_poly.pdbx_seq_one_letter_code
_entity_poly.pdbx_strand_id
1 'polypeptide(L)'
;MNEVRNILVGFDFGEKVSQLCYYDRREGEPVSLPVKVGTGQYTFPNALSKKPGEDEWHFGLEVEYFVEQQDEIAVDNLYTLCLEQETVEVDGATWKVGELLGKFIGNALRILGVPDLVKSISGLMITTPVLTRPMVENIRVACQEMGFPRNRCFLQDYEESFYYHTLYQKPEIWSRNVGLFIFEQDAVSYAKLEMNRSSRPVRVGVRRGEHTTLHTEALQRDVDFCQFVMESLENEVYSSIYLVGDGFEREWAEKSVAELCKHQRRVFYGNNLFSKGACYAAKEKTEERNLKGYLYVGNDLVRENVGMEMTVFGTSAYHPLIVSGVNWYEAMGDCEIILDDTRELEFVVSDMENTRKVRYSMSLPGLPERPAKATRLHVHLEFTAADECRIDVIDMGFGDLYPSSNLTWHETMKSRGAEE
;
A
#
# COMPACT_ATOMS: atom_id res chain seq x y z
N MET A 1 9.49 -15.35 -20.25
CA MET A 1 10.07 -15.08 -18.91
C MET A 1 11.36 -15.89 -18.78
N ASN A 2 12.49 -15.27 -18.45
CA ASN A 2 13.80 -15.96 -18.38
C ASN A 2 14.19 -16.37 -16.95
N GLU A 3 13.40 -15.99 -15.95
CA GLU A 3 13.66 -16.30 -14.54
C GLU A 3 12.52 -17.12 -13.97
N VAL A 4 12.88 -18.23 -13.32
CA VAL A 4 11.93 -19.14 -12.66
C VAL A 4 11.92 -18.90 -11.14
N ARG A 5 12.79 -18.01 -10.62
CA ARG A 5 12.96 -17.71 -9.18
C ARG A 5 13.37 -16.25 -8.97
N ASN A 6 13.08 -15.72 -7.77
CA ASN A 6 13.36 -14.34 -7.34
C ASN A 6 12.65 -13.26 -8.17
N ILE A 7 11.40 -13.51 -8.52
CA ILE A 7 10.57 -12.56 -9.26
C ILE A 7 10.09 -11.49 -8.29
N LEU A 8 10.19 -10.24 -8.74
CA LEU A 8 9.61 -9.07 -8.08
C LEU A 8 8.38 -8.65 -8.87
N VAL A 9 7.26 -8.49 -8.17
CA VAL A 9 5.96 -8.22 -8.79
C VAL A 9 5.37 -6.94 -8.21
N GLY A 10 4.89 -6.07 -9.11
CA GLY A 10 3.96 -5.00 -8.77
C GLY A 10 2.57 -5.38 -9.25
N PHE A 11 1.63 -5.51 -8.32
CA PHE A 11 0.22 -5.77 -8.61
C PHE A 11 -0.57 -4.50 -8.33
N ASP A 12 -1.26 -4.00 -9.34
CA ASP A 12 -2.14 -2.84 -9.23
C ASP A 12 -3.58 -3.33 -9.10
N PHE A 13 -4.14 -3.17 -7.90
CA PHE A 13 -5.53 -3.44 -7.55
C PHE A 13 -6.31 -2.13 -7.59
N GLY A 14 -6.62 -1.68 -8.81
CA GLY A 14 -7.39 -0.47 -9.04
C GLY A 14 -8.87 -0.63 -8.71
N GLU A 15 -9.65 0.44 -8.87
CA GLU A 15 -11.08 0.42 -8.56
C GLU A 15 -11.88 -0.45 -9.54
N LYS A 16 -11.66 -0.24 -10.85
CA LYS A 16 -12.39 -0.93 -11.93
C LYS A 16 -11.64 -2.13 -12.49
N VAL A 17 -10.34 -1.98 -12.65
CA VAL A 17 -9.46 -2.95 -13.28
C VAL A 17 -8.19 -3.13 -12.48
N SER A 18 -7.60 -4.32 -12.60
CA SER A 18 -6.27 -4.65 -12.12
C SER A 18 -5.31 -4.88 -13.27
N GLN A 19 -4.02 -4.80 -12.97
CA GLN A 19 -2.93 -5.14 -13.88
C GLN A 19 -1.71 -5.59 -13.08
N LEU A 20 -0.74 -6.22 -13.75
CA LEU A 20 0.46 -6.71 -13.08
C LEU A 20 1.73 -6.45 -13.91
N CYS A 21 2.80 -6.09 -13.21
CA CYS A 21 4.14 -5.93 -13.74
C CYS A 21 5.12 -6.84 -12.99
N TYR A 22 6.20 -7.23 -13.67
CA TYR A 22 7.34 -7.88 -13.02
C TYR A 22 8.63 -7.16 -13.39
N TYR A 23 9.64 -7.25 -12.54
CA TYR A 23 10.94 -6.65 -12.80
C TYR A 23 11.73 -7.51 -13.80
N ASP A 24 11.95 -7.02 -15.01
CA ASP A 24 12.82 -7.69 -15.97
C ASP A 24 14.27 -7.28 -15.72
N ARG A 25 15.08 -8.22 -15.23
CA ARG A 25 16.49 -7.95 -14.90
C ARG A 25 17.37 -7.66 -16.11
N ARG A 26 16.97 -8.10 -17.31
CA ARG A 26 17.74 -7.85 -18.53
C ARG A 26 17.54 -6.42 -19.01
N GLU A 27 16.29 -5.97 -19.00
CA GLU A 27 15.94 -4.59 -19.35
C GLU A 27 16.28 -3.61 -18.22
N GLY A 28 16.38 -4.09 -16.98
CA GLY A 28 16.65 -3.27 -15.80
C GLY A 28 15.45 -2.44 -15.36
N GLU A 29 14.24 -2.79 -15.81
CA GLU A 29 13.01 -2.08 -15.51
C GLU A 29 11.79 -3.02 -15.38
N PRO A 30 10.70 -2.58 -14.72
CA PRO A 30 9.42 -3.28 -14.72
C PRO A 30 8.80 -3.36 -16.11
N VAL A 31 8.30 -4.55 -16.44
CA VAL A 31 7.59 -4.86 -17.67
C VAL A 31 6.16 -5.29 -17.33
N SER A 32 5.19 -4.67 -18.00
CA SER A 32 3.77 -5.03 -17.87
C SER A 32 3.50 -6.39 -18.53
N LEU A 33 2.72 -7.23 -17.85
CA LEU A 33 2.35 -8.54 -18.38
C LEU A 33 0.97 -8.49 -19.02
N PRO A 34 0.85 -8.86 -20.31
CA PRO A 34 -0.45 -8.95 -20.94
C PRO A 34 -1.21 -10.16 -20.40
N VAL A 35 -2.53 -9.98 -20.20
CA VAL A 35 -3.44 -11.02 -19.72
C VAL A 35 -3.51 -12.19 -20.70
N LYS A 36 -3.49 -11.87 -22.01
CA LYS A 36 -3.43 -12.86 -23.09
C LYS A 36 -2.10 -12.71 -23.82
N VAL A 37 -1.33 -13.80 -23.90
CA VAL A 37 -0.01 -13.79 -24.54
C VAL A 37 -0.14 -13.31 -25.99
N GLY A 38 0.68 -12.33 -26.36
CA GLY A 38 0.70 -11.76 -27.71
C GLY A 38 -0.35 -10.68 -27.97
N THR A 39 -1.12 -10.25 -26.96
CA THR A 39 -2.04 -9.10 -27.06
C THR A 39 -1.48 -7.87 -26.34
N GLY A 40 -2.06 -6.70 -26.61
CA GLY A 40 -1.81 -5.46 -25.86
C GLY A 40 -2.76 -5.26 -24.67
N GLN A 41 -3.42 -6.32 -24.21
CA GLN A 41 -4.41 -6.25 -23.13
C GLN A 41 -3.72 -6.51 -21.78
N TYR A 42 -3.38 -5.44 -21.07
CA TYR A 42 -2.65 -5.49 -19.79
C TYR A 42 -3.55 -5.43 -18.55
N THR A 43 -4.78 -4.94 -18.71
CA THR A 43 -5.75 -4.80 -17.62
C THR A 43 -6.82 -5.89 -17.69
N PHE A 44 -7.38 -6.23 -16.53
CA PHE A 44 -8.49 -7.18 -16.37
C PHE A 44 -9.44 -6.69 -15.27
N PRO A 45 -10.75 -6.98 -15.36
CA PRO A 45 -11.72 -6.53 -14.35
C PRO A 45 -11.48 -7.20 -12.99
N ASN A 46 -11.88 -6.50 -11.92
CA ASN A 46 -11.82 -6.97 -10.54
C ASN A 46 -12.97 -7.94 -10.21
N ALA A 47 -13.07 -9.00 -10.99
CA ALA A 47 -14.15 -9.96 -10.94
C ALA A 47 -13.62 -11.39 -10.73
N LEU A 48 -14.43 -12.17 -10.01
CA LEU A 48 -14.29 -13.60 -9.84
C LEU A 48 -15.59 -14.31 -10.23
N SER A 49 -15.50 -15.57 -10.62
CA SER A 49 -16.64 -16.47 -10.70
C SER A 49 -16.28 -17.81 -10.09
N LYS A 50 -17.30 -18.48 -9.54
CA LYS A 50 -17.18 -19.80 -8.93
C LYS A 50 -18.18 -20.74 -9.59
N LYS A 51 -17.69 -21.92 -9.94
CA LYS A 51 -18.55 -23.02 -10.35
C LYS A 51 -19.34 -23.61 -9.17
N PRO A 52 -20.68 -23.72 -9.25
CA PRO A 52 -21.50 -24.26 -8.17
C PRO A 52 -21.09 -25.69 -7.78
N GLY A 53 -20.92 -25.94 -6.48
CA GLY A 53 -20.52 -27.24 -5.94
C GLY A 53 -19.06 -27.65 -6.16
N GLU A 54 -18.24 -26.83 -6.82
CA GLU A 54 -16.81 -27.09 -7.08
C GLU A 54 -15.92 -26.00 -6.49
N ASP A 55 -14.67 -26.32 -6.16
CA ASP A 55 -13.68 -25.35 -5.64
C ASP A 55 -12.89 -24.63 -6.76
N GLU A 56 -13.40 -24.65 -7.98
CA GLU A 56 -12.82 -23.97 -9.13
C GLU A 56 -13.27 -22.51 -9.20
N TRP A 57 -12.31 -21.60 -9.42
CA TRP A 57 -12.52 -20.17 -9.49
C TRP A 57 -11.88 -19.59 -10.74
N HIS A 58 -12.65 -18.79 -11.48
CA HIS A 58 -12.20 -18.05 -12.66
C HIS A 58 -12.10 -16.56 -12.34
N PHE A 59 -11.26 -15.82 -13.06
CA PHE A 59 -10.98 -14.40 -12.76
C PHE A 59 -10.87 -13.55 -14.02
N GLY A 60 -11.06 -12.25 -13.85
CA GLY A 60 -10.79 -11.27 -14.91
C GLY A 60 -11.72 -11.45 -16.12
N LEU A 61 -11.14 -11.43 -17.32
CA LEU A 61 -11.88 -11.36 -18.58
C LEU A 61 -12.74 -12.59 -18.89
N GLU A 62 -12.44 -13.72 -18.26
CA GLU A 62 -13.16 -14.97 -18.53
C GLU A 62 -14.45 -15.09 -17.71
N VAL A 63 -14.59 -14.28 -16.64
CA VAL A 63 -15.74 -14.32 -15.73
C VAL A 63 -17.06 -14.13 -16.46
N GLU A 64 -17.15 -13.15 -17.36
CA GLU A 64 -18.36 -12.89 -18.15
C GLU A 64 -18.78 -14.13 -18.95
N TYR A 65 -17.81 -14.80 -19.59
CA TYR A 65 -18.07 -16.04 -20.34
C TYR A 65 -18.55 -17.18 -19.44
N PHE A 66 -17.89 -17.41 -18.30
CA PHE A 66 -18.24 -18.51 -17.39
C PHE A 66 -19.60 -18.29 -16.72
N VAL A 67 -19.92 -17.06 -16.35
CA VAL A 67 -21.24 -16.69 -15.80
C VAL A 67 -22.34 -16.89 -16.83
N GLU A 68 -22.16 -16.39 -18.06
CA GLU A 68 -23.20 -16.48 -19.10
C GLU A 68 -23.39 -17.89 -19.67
N GLN A 69 -22.31 -18.67 -19.80
CA GLN A 69 -22.33 -19.94 -20.53
C GLN A 69 -22.30 -21.18 -19.63
N GLN A 70 -21.89 -21.03 -18.37
CA GLN A 70 -21.73 -22.15 -17.42
C GLN A 70 -22.47 -21.94 -16.10
N ASP A 71 -23.36 -20.93 -16.03
CA ASP A 71 -24.18 -20.60 -14.86
C ASP A 71 -23.34 -20.44 -13.57
N GLU A 72 -22.13 -19.88 -13.71
CA GLU A 72 -21.26 -19.63 -12.55
C GLU A 72 -21.76 -18.47 -11.69
N ILE A 73 -21.42 -18.52 -10.40
CA ILE A 73 -21.76 -17.48 -9.44
C ILE A 73 -20.71 -16.37 -9.53
N ALA A 74 -21.13 -15.21 -10.00
CA ALA A 74 -20.28 -14.02 -10.08
C ALA A 74 -20.01 -13.40 -8.71
N VAL A 75 -18.79 -12.91 -8.52
CA VAL A 75 -18.39 -12.01 -7.45
C VAL A 75 -17.75 -10.79 -8.11
N ASP A 76 -18.56 -9.76 -8.30
CA ASP A 76 -18.18 -8.49 -8.91
C ASP A 76 -17.80 -7.44 -7.85
N ASN A 77 -17.22 -6.32 -8.28
CA ASN A 77 -16.87 -5.18 -7.44
C ASN A 77 -15.98 -5.56 -6.25
N LEU A 78 -15.04 -6.48 -6.46
CA LEU A 78 -14.18 -6.99 -5.39
C LEU A 78 -13.41 -5.87 -4.66
N TYR A 79 -13.08 -4.79 -5.37
CA TYR A 79 -12.50 -3.59 -4.78
C TYR A 79 -13.42 -2.94 -3.74
N THR A 80 -14.68 -2.67 -4.09
CA THR A 80 -15.69 -2.10 -3.18
C THR A 80 -15.97 -3.05 -2.02
N LEU A 81 -16.05 -4.36 -2.27
CA LEU A 81 -16.20 -5.35 -1.21
C LEU A 81 -15.04 -5.24 -0.19
N CYS A 82 -13.80 -5.04 -0.65
CA CYS A 82 -12.65 -4.91 0.26
C CYS A 82 -12.70 -3.65 1.12
N LEU A 83 -13.43 -2.62 0.69
CA LEU A 83 -13.62 -1.37 1.44
C LEU A 83 -14.77 -1.44 2.45
N GLU A 84 -15.84 -2.14 2.10
CA GLU A 84 -17.14 -2.01 2.79
C GLU A 84 -17.57 -3.28 3.54
N GLN A 85 -17.09 -4.45 3.13
CA GLN A 85 -17.59 -5.74 3.60
C GLN A 85 -16.49 -6.60 4.20
N GLU A 86 -16.82 -7.28 5.29
CA GLU A 86 -15.95 -8.29 5.88
C GLU A 86 -16.18 -9.67 5.27
N THR A 87 -17.44 -9.96 4.87
CA THR A 87 -17.84 -11.27 4.34
C THR A 87 -18.89 -11.17 3.24
N VAL A 88 -18.95 -12.20 2.38
CA VAL A 88 -19.95 -12.38 1.33
C VAL A 88 -20.40 -13.84 1.25
N GLU A 89 -21.65 -14.06 0.85
CA GLU A 89 -22.20 -15.40 0.62
C GLU A 89 -21.95 -15.84 -0.83
N VAL A 90 -21.24 -16.96 -1.02
CA VAL A 90 -20.99 -17.55 -2.34
C VAL A 90 -21.19 -19.06 -2.25
N ASP A 91 -22.10 -19.59 -3.08
CA ASP A 91 -22.42 -21.02 -3.14
C ASP A 91 -22.86 -21.62 -1.78
N GLY A 92 -23.64 -20.85 -1.02
CA GLY A 92 -24.17 -21.26 0.30
C GLY A 92 -23.14 -21.27 1.43
N ALA A 93 -21.95 -20.69 1.21
CA ALA A 93 -20.92 -20.51 2.22
C ALA A 93 -20.59 -19.02 2.42
N THR A 94 -20.35 -18.65 3.67
CA THR A 94 -19.83 -17.33 4.05
C THR A 94 -18.32 -17.28 3.84
N TRP A 95 -17.85 -16.39 2.97
CA TRP A 95 -16.43 -16.15 2.69
C TRP A 95 -15.98 -14.83 3.27
N LYS A 96 -14.76 -14.75 3.81
CA LYS A 96 -14.14 -13.44 4.05
C LYS A 96 -13.74 -12.82 2.72
N VAL A 97 -13.95 -11.51 2.58
CA VAL A 97 -13.59 -10.82 1.33
C VAL A 97 -12.09 -10.96 1.01
N GLY A 98 -11.23 -10.89 2.03
CA GLY A 98 -9.79 -11.12 1.87
C GLY A 98 -9.43 -12.52 1.35
N GLU A 99 -10.22 -13.56 1.64
CA GLU A 99 -10.00 -14.91 1.10
C GLU A 99 -10.29 -14.94 -0.41
N LEU A 100 -11.37 -14.27 -0.83
CA LEU A 100 -11.69 -14.11 -2.25
C LEU A 100 -10.64 -13.25 -2.96
N LEU A 101 -10.17 -12.17 -2.33
CA LEU A 101 -9.07 -11.38 -2.86
C LEU A 101 -7.79 -12.22 -3.04
N GLY A 102 -7.49 -13.13 -2.11
CA GLY A 102 -6.40 -14.09 -2.23
C GLY A 102 -6.54 -14.99 -3.46
N LYS A 103 -7.76 -15.47 -3.75
CA LYS A 103 -8.04 -16.25 -4.97
C LYS A 103 -7.88 -15.41 -6.24
N PHE A 104 -8.37 -14.17 -6.23
CA PHE A 104 -8.25 -13.25 -7.35
C PHE A 104 -6.80 -12.94 -7.70
N ILE A 105 -6.03 -12.44 -6.73
CA ILE A 105 -4.61 -12.11 -6.93
C ILE A 105 -3.81 -13.39 -7.25
N GLY A 106 -4.07 -14.48 -6.52
CA GLY A 106 -3.39 -15.75 -6.73
C GLY A 106 -3.58 -16.30 -8.15
N ASN A 107 -4.80 -16.24 -8.69
CA ASN A 107 -5.08 -16.63 -10.07
C ASN A 107 -4.42 -15.67 -11.08
N ALA A 108 -4.47 -14.35 -10.83
CA ALA A 108 -3.80 -13.38 -11.69
C ALA A 108 -2.28 -13.58 -11.74
N LEU A 109 -1.65 -13.90 -10.62
CA LEU A 109 -0.21 -14.19 -10.56
C LEU A 109 0.17 -15.46 -11.37
N ARG A 110 -0.77 -16.37 -11.66
CA ARG A 110 -0.49 -17.54 -12.53
C ARG A 110 -0.15 -17.13 -13.96
N ILE A 111 -0.51 -15.92 -14.40
CA ILE A 111 -0.08 -15.35 -15.70
C ILE A 111 1.45 -15.31 -15.82
N LEU A 112 2.18 -15.27 -14.69
CA LEU A 112 3.64 -15.37 -14.68
C LEU A 112 4.16 -16.70 -15.28
N GLY A 113 3.34 -17.75 -15.29
CA GLY A 113 3.70 -19.05 -15.86
C GLY A 113 4.77 -19.80 -15.05
N VAL A 114 4.88 -19.51 -13.74
CA VAL A 114 5.82 -20.19 -12.84
C VAL A 114 5.15 -21.33 -12.07
N PRO A 115 5.89 -22.42 -11.76
CA PRO A 115 5.30 -23.62 -11.17
C PRO A 115 4.85 -23.44 -9.71
N ASP A 116 5.50 -22.57 -8.94
CA ASP A 116 5.21 -22.32 -7.53
C ASP A 116 5.36 -20.83 -7.24
N LEU A 117 4.23 -20.11 -7.13
CA LEU A 117 4.20 -18.66 -6.94
C LEU A 117 4.97 -18.23 -5.71
N VAL A 118 4.75 -18.90 -4.57
CA VAL A 118 5.35 -18.52 -3.28
C VAL A 118 6.86 -18.77 -3.27
N LYS A 119 7.35 -19.82 -3.93
CA LYS A 119 8.80 -20.05 -4.05
C LYS A 119 9.46 -19.18 -5.10
N SER A 120 8.74 -18.81 -6.16
CA SER A 120 9.30 -18.04 -7.27
C SER A 120 9.29 -16.54 -7.02
N ILE A 121 8.30 -15.99 -6.30
CA ILE A 121 8.18 -14.55 -6.02
C ILE A 121 8.91 -14.22 -4.71
N SER A 122 9.93 -13.35 -4.81
CA SER A 122 10.70 -12.86 -3.66
C SER A 122 10.11 -11.59 -3.06
N GLY A 123 9.32 -10.83 -3.82
CA GLY A 123 8.59 -9.66 -3.34
C GLY A 123 7.37 -9.36 -4.19
N LEU A 124 6.21 -9.30 -3.54
CA LEU A 124 4.93 -8.88 -4.11
C LEU A 124 4.55 -7.55 -3.46
N MET A 125 4.49 -6.48 -4.24
CA MET A 125 3.92 -5.20 -3.81
C MET A 125 2.53 -5.05 -4.41
N ILE A 126 1.51 -4.88 -3.56
CA ILE A 126 0.14 -4.61 -3.98
C ILE A 126 -0.10 -3.11 -3.79
N THR A 127 -0.44 -2.42 -4.87
CA THR A 127 -0.84 -1.01 -4.85
C THR A 127 -2.34 -0.88 -5.08
N THR A 128 -2.95 0.10 -4.43
CA THR A 128 -4.39 0.41 -4.50
C THR A 128 -4.60 1.94 -4.44
N PRO A 129 -5.71 2.50 -4.96
CA PRO A 129 -5.98 3.93 -4.86
C PRO A 129 -5.96 4.47 -3.42
N VAL A 130 -6.50 3.72 -2.46
CA VAL A 130 -6.59 4.11 -1.05
C VAL A 130 -6.35 2.90 -0.16
N LEU A 131 -5.57 3.08 0.90
CA LEU A 131 -5.37 2.10 1.96
C LEU A 131 -6.19 2.48 3.19
N THR A 132 -7.43 1.99 3.25
CA THR A 132 -8.22 2.02 4.48
C THR A 132 -7.87 0.82 5.36
N ARG A 133 -8.27 0.85 6.64
CA ARG A 133 -8.11 -0.31 7.53
C ARG A 133 -8.75 -1.59 6.96
N PRO A 134 -10.03 -1.60 6.50
CA PRO A 134 -10.62 -2.78 5.86
C PRO A 134 -9.83 -3.27 4.64
N MET A 135 -9.36 -2.37 3.78
CA MET A 135 -8.54 -2.73 2.61
C MET A 135 -7.23 -3.42 3.03
N VAL A 136 -6.52 -2.85 4.00
CA VAL A 136 -5.26 -3.41 4.51
C VAL A 136 -5.48 -4.78 5.15
N GLU A 137 -6.52 -4.94 5.96
CA GLU A 137 -6.86 -6.23 6.58
C GLU A 137 -7.21 -7.28 5.52
N ASN A 138 -8.03 -6.94 4.52
CA ASN A 138 -8.39 -7.83 3.43
C ASN A 138 -7.18 -8.24 2.57
N ILE A 139 -6.27 -7.32 2.26
CA ILE A 139 -5.05 -7.67 1.52
C ILE A 139 -4.11 -8.53 2.39
N ARG A 140 -3.99 -8.26 3.69
CA ARG A 140 -3.19 -9.10 4.61
C ARG A 140 -3.72 -10.54 4.65
N VAL A 141 -5.04 -10.71 4.73
CA VAL A 141 -5.70 -12.03 4.62
C VAL A 141 -5.40 -12.66 3.26
N ALA A 142 -5.53 -11.91 2.16
CA ALA A 142 -5.21 -12.39 0.81
C ALA A 142 -3.77 -12.91 0.70
N CYS A 143 -2.78 -12.15 1.20
CA CYS A 143 -1.38 -12.58 1.24
C CYS A 143 -1.18 -13.87 2.04
N GLN A 144 -1.83 -13.98 3.20
CA GLN A 144 -1.77 -15.17 4.05
C GLN A 144 -2.38 -16.39 3.37
N GLU A 145 -3.56 -16.25 2.76
CA GLU A 145 -4.27 -17.30 2.01
C GLU A 145 -3.45 -17.80 0.81
N MET A 146 -2.77 -16.89 0.11
CA MET A 146 -1.82 -17.25 -0.95
C MET A 146 -0.54 -17.91 -0.43
N GLY A 147 -0.28 -17.89 0.88
CA GLY A 147 0.91 -18.47 1.51
C GLY A 147 2.15 -17.57 1.49
N PHE A 148 2.00 -16.28 1.18
CA PHE A 148 3.11 -15.33 1.23
C PHE A 148 3.43 -14.94 2.68
N PRO A 149 4.70 -15.03 3.12
CA PRO A 149 5.08 -14.49 4.42
C PRO A 149 5.03 -12.96 4.38
N ARG A 150 4.76 -12.35 5.53
CA ARG A 150 4.62 -10.88 5.67
C ARG A 150 5.81 -10.09 5.13
N ASN A 151 7.03 -10.62 5.24
CA ASN A 151 8.23 -9.96 4.73
C ASN A 151 8.44 -10.09 3.20
N ARG A 152 7.47 -10.65 2.47
CA ARG A 152 7.48 -10.76 1.00
C ARG A 152 6.18 -10.26 0.35
N CYS A 153 5.19 -9.84 1.12
CA CYS A 153 3.95 -9.23 0.64
C CYS A 153 3.85 -7.83 1.24
N PHE A 154 3.88 -6.81 0.40
CA PHE A 154 3.91 -5.41 0.79
C PHE A 154 2.71 -4.66 0.22
N LEU A 155 2.42 -3.51 0.81
CA LEU A 155 1.29 -2.66 0.50
C LEU A 155 1.80 -1.26 0.21
N GLN A 156 1.15 -0.56 -0.71
CA GLN A 156 1.30 0.88 -0.89
C GLN A 156 0.08 1.49 -1.57
N ASP A 157 -0.02 2.81 -1.53
CA ASP A 157 -1.03 3.54 -2.29
C ASP A 157 -0.50 4.03 -3.64
N TYR A 158 -1.35 4.67 -4.43
CA TYR A 158 -0.99 5.21 -5.74
C TYR A 158 0.02 6.36 -5.66
N GLU A 159 0.00 7.16 -4.60
CA GLU A 159 0.93 8.28 -4.43
C GLU A 159 2.35 7.78 -4.13
N GLU A 160 2.47 6.75 -3.30
CA GLU A 160 3.73 6.06 -3.04
C GLU A 160 4.22 5.29 -4.28
N SER A 161 3.31 4.67 -5.04
CA SER A 161 3.65 4.12 -6.36
C SER A 161 4.21 5.18 -7.29
N PHE A 162 3.61 6.37 -7.34
CA PHE A 162 4.10 7.49 -8.14
C PHE A 162 5.47 7.97 -7.67
N TYR A 163 5.72 7.97 -6.35
CA TYR A 163 7.04 8.21 -5.77
C TYR A 163 8.10 7.20 -6.26
N TYR A 164 7.88 5.90 -6.05
CA TYR A 164 8.86 4.88 -6.45
C TYR A 164 9.06 4.86 -7.97
N HIS A 165 7.99 4.96 -8.76
CA HIS A 165 8.10 5.04 -10.21
C HIS A 165 9.00 6.19 -10.63
N THR A 166 8.76 7.39 -10.08
CA THR A 166 9.45 8.61 -10.46
C THR A 166 10.92 8.60 -10.05
N LEU A 167 11.24 8.22 -8.81
CA LEU A 167 12.62 8.29 -8.30
C LEU A 167 13.52 7.20 -8.86
N TYR A 168 12.96 6.10 -9.37
CA TYR A 168 13.73 5.10 -10.12
C TYR A 168 14.05 5.53 -11.56
N GLN A 169 13.44 6.61 -12.07
CA GLN A 169 13.81 7.18 -13.36
C GLN A 169 15.14 7.93 -13.27
N LYS A 170 15.70 8.26 -14.44
CA LYS A 170 16.91 9.10 -14.53
C LYS A 170 16.71 10.45 -13.81
N PRO A 171 17.71 11.00 -13.10
CA PRO A 171 17.59 12.24 -12.34
C PRO A 171 17.05 13.46 -13.10
N GLU A 172 17.25 13.51 -14.41
CA GLU A 172 16.69 14.54 -15.29
C GLU A 172 15.15 14.58 -15.29
N ILE A 173 14.49 13.44 -15.09
CA ILE A 173 13.03 13.31 -15.04
C ILE A 173 12.44 14.00 -13.80
N TRP A 174 13.16 13.96 -12.67
CA TRP A 174 12.70 14.45 -11.37
C TRP A 174 13.62 15.55 -10.79
N SER A 175 14.33 16.26 -11.66
CA SER A 175 15.20 17.37 -11.25
C SER A 175 14.42 18.56 -10.65
N ARG A 176 13.13 18.66 -10.98
CA ARG A 176 12.15 19.66 -10.49
C ARG A 176 10.86 18.94 -10.08
N ASN A 177 9.76 19.68 -9.95
CA ASN A 177 8.46 19.06 -9.69
C ASN A 177 8.08 18.13 -10.84
N VAL A 178 7.35 17.07 -10.51
CA VAL A 178 6.82 16.11 -11.49
C VAL A 178 5.31 16.13 -11.40
N GLY A 179 4.64 16.53 -12.48
CA GLY A 179 3.19 16.59 -12.54
C GLY A 179 2.58 15.23 -12.86
N LEU A 180 1.38 14.97 -12.36
CA LEU A 180 0.58 13.79 -12.64
C LEU A 180 -0.86 14.24 -12.90
N PHE A 181 -1.35 13.98 -14.11
CA PHE A 181 -2.75 14.14 -14.47
C PHE A 181 -3.38 12.76 -14.55
N ILE A 182 -4.48 12.57 -13.83
CA ILE A 182 -5.20 11.30 -13.72
C ILE A 182 -6.57 11.48 -14.36
N PHE A 183 -6.79 10.79 -15.48
CA PHE A 183 -8.03 10.84 -16.25
C PHE A 183 -9.00 9.74 -15.81
N GLU A 184 -10.25 10.14 -15.63
CA GLU A 184 -11.39 9.26 -15.39
C GLU A 184 -12.51 9.64 -16.36
N GLN A 185 -12.46 9.07 -17.55
CA GLN A 185 -13.31 9.42 -18.69
C GLN A 185 -13.25 10.92 -18.99
N ASP A 186 -14.27 11.67 -18.59
CA ASP A 186 -14.38 13.11 -18.81
C ASP A 186 -13.86 13.94 -17.65
N ALA A 187 -13.51 13.33 -16.52
CA ALA A 187 -12.88 14.02 -15.40
C ALA A 187 -11.35 13.92 -15.48
N VAL A 188 -10.67 14.96 -15.00
CA VAL A 188 -9.22 14.95 -14.80
C VAL A 188 -8.88 15.58 -13.45
N SER A 189 -8.02 14.91 -12.70
CA SER A 189 -7.44 15.42 -11.47
C SER A 189 -5.94 15.63 -11.62
N TYR A 190 -5.42 16.57 -10.84
CA TYR A 190 -4.00 16.89 -10.84
C TYR A 190 -3.35 16.57 -9.48
N ALA A 191 -2.14 16.04 -9.53
CA ALA A 191 -1.24 15.94 -8.39
C ALA A 191 0.19 16.25 -8.84
N LYS A 192 1.06 16.56 -7.89
CA LYS A 192 2.49 16.71 -8.18
C LYS A 192 3.36 16.09 -7.10
N LEU A 193 4.49 15.57 -7.52
CA LEU A 193 5.56 15.13 -6.62
C LEU A 193 6.54 16.27 -6.42
N GLU A 194 6.78 16.61 -5.15
CA GLU A 194 7.68 17.68 -4.73
C GLU A 194 8.69 17.19 -3.69
N MET A 195 9.86 17.83 -3.66
CA MET A 195 11.00 17.40 -2.84
C MET A 195 11.51 18.54 -1.97
N ASN A 196 11.55 18.33 -0.66
CA ASN A 196 12.24 19.20 0.27
C ASN A 196 13.72 18.80 0.42
N ARG A 197 14.56 19.35 -0.46
CA ARG A 197 16.02 19.10 -0.49
C ARG A 197 16.80 19.78 0.64
N SER A 198 16.17 20.56 1.52
CA SER A 198 16.82 21.15 2.70
C SER A 198 16.96 20.16 3.87
N SER A 199 16.15 19.10 3.86
CA SER A 199 16.16 18.04 4.88
C SER A 199 17.12 16.89 4.52
N ARG A 200 17.57 16.14 5.53
CA ARG A 200 18.32 14.88 5.35
C ARG A 200 17.72 13.80 6.27
N PRO A 201 17.17 12.70 5.74
CA PRO A 201 16.97 12.40 4.31
C PRO A 201 16.09 13.44 3.60
N VAL A 202 16.17 13.50 2.26
CA VAL A 202 15.34 14.39 1.44
C VAL A 202 13.89 13.93 1.55
N ARG A 203 13.02 14.78 2.10
CA ARG A 203 11.59 14.48 2.15
C ARG A 203 10.96 14.66 0.79
N VAL A 204 10.14 13.71 0.38
CA VAL A 204 9.41 13.70 -0.88
C VAL A 204 7.94 13.45 -0.58
N GLY A 205 7.05 14.27 -1.14
CA GLY A 205 5.61 14.13 -0.94
C GLY A 205 4.86 14.31 -2.24
N VAL A 206 3.62 13.83 -2.26
CA VAL A 206 2.67 14.10 -3.34
C VAL A 206 1.66 15.13 -2.83
N ARG A 207 1.55 16.26 -3.54
CA ARG A 207 0.55 17.28 -3.27
C ARG A 207 -0.57 17.15 -4.29
N ARG A 208 -1.78 16.84 -3.83
CA ARG A 208 -2.99 16.90 -4.65
C ARG A 208 -3.29 18.35 -5.03
N GLY A 209 -3.70 18.55 -6.26
CA GLY A 209 -4.20 19.80 -6.80
C GLY A 209 -5.68 19.74 -7.07
N GLU A 210 -6.13 20.57 -8.00
CA GLU A 210 -7.53 20.68 -8.39
C GLU A 210 -7.99 19.48 -9.24
N HIS A 211 -9.30 19.42 -9.45
CA HIS A 211 -9.93 18.53 -10.42
C HIS A 211 -10.91 19.32 -11.28
N THR A 212 -11.16 18.85 -12.50
CA THR A 212 -12.17 19.44 -13.39
C THR A 212 -12.86 18.37 -14.22
N THR A 213 -14.04 18.69 -14.73
CA THR A 213 -14.76 17.88 -15.73
C THR A 213 -14.64 18.57 -17.08
N LEU A 214 -14.13 17.84 -18.06
CA LEU A 214 -13.94 18.28 -19.42
C LEU A 214 -15.23 18.06 -20.22
N HIS A 215 -15.46 18.91 -21.21
CA HIS A 215 -16.54 18.64 -22.15
C HIS A 215 -16.24 17.39 -22.99
N THR A 216 -17.30 16.77 -23.51
CA THR A 216 -17.20 15.60 -24.41
C THR A 216 -16.83 16.00 -25.84
N GLU A 217 -17.21 17.21 -26.25
CA GLU A 217 -16.94 17.74 -27.58
C GLU A 217 -15.44 18.04 -27.76
N ALA A 218 -14.78 17.37 -28.70
CA ALA A 218 -13.31 17.35 -28.83
C ALA A 218 -12.63 18.73 -28.79
N LEU A 219 -13.18 19.73 -29.50
CA LEU A 219 -12.61 21.07 -29.52
C LEU A 219 -12.70 21.77 -28.16
N GLN A 220 -13.84 21.64 -27.48
CA GLN A 220 -14.03 22.26 -26.16
C GLN A 220 -13.24 21.49 -25.10
N ARG A 221 -13.18 20.15 -25.20
CA ARG A 221 -12.37 19.28 -24.36
C ARG A 221 -10.89 19.69 -24.36
N ASP A 222 -10.33 19.97 -25.54
CA ASP A 222 -8.94 20.47 -25.66
C ASP A 222 -8.77 21.86 -25.05
N VAL A 223 -9.74 22.74 -25.21
CA VAL A 223 -9.70 24.09 -24.61
C VAL A 223 -9.72 23.99 -23.09
N ASP A 224 -10.63 23.18 -22.53
CA ASP A 224 -10.76 22.98 -21.09
C ASP A 224 -9.50 22.36 -20.50
N PHE A 225 -8.99 21.29 -21.12
CA PHE A 225 -7.81 20.61 -20.60
C PHE A 225 -6.56 21.47 -20.74
N CYS A 226 -6.40 22.22 -21.84
CA CYS A 226 -5.31 23.18 -21.99
C CYS A 226 -5.36 24.26 -20.90
N GLN A 227 -6.55 24.79 -20.59
CA GLN A 227 -6.74 25.72 -19.48
C GLN A 227 -6.36 25.10 -18.14
N PHE A 228 -6.84 23.89 -17.87
CA PHE A 228 -6.52 23.17 -16.64
C PHE A 228 -5.03 22.88 -16.49
N VAL A 229 -4.31 22.57 -17.58
CA VAL A 229 -2.85 22.40 -17.58
C VAL A 229 -2.15 23.72 -17.25
N MET A 230 -2.59 24.85 -17.81
CA MET A 230 -2.01 26.16 -17.50
C MET A 230 -2.17 26.51 -16.02
N GLU A 231 -3.36 26.29 -15.47
CA GLU A 231 -3.68 26.57 -14.05
C GLU A 231 -2.91 25.63 -13.11
N SER A 232 -2.86 24.33 -13.42
CA SER A 232 -2.20 23.31 -12.58
C SER A 232 -0.68 23.49 -12.49
N LEU A 233 -0.06 24.01 -13.56
CA LEU A 233 1.39 24.16 -13.68
C LEU A 233 1.87 25.59 -13.41
N GLU A 234 0.97 26.49 -13.04
CA GLU A 234 1.29 27.90 -12.84
C GLU A 234 2.30 28.09 -11.69
N ASN A 235 3.16 29.10 -11.81
CA ASN A 235 4.07 29.57 -10.75
C ASN A 235 5.17 28.57 -10.29
N GLU A 236 5.28 27.41 -10.92
CA GLU A 236 6.26 26.39 -10.55
C GLU A 236 6.99 25.80 -11.76
N VAL A 237 8.14 25.18 -11.49
CA VAL A 237 8.99 24.58 -12.53
C VAL A 237 8.85 23.07 -12.51
N TYR A 238 8.60 22.50 -13.68
CA TYR A 238 8.40 21.06 -13.87
C TYR A 238 9.46 20.48 -14.79
N SER A 239 9.97 19.29 -14.45
CA SER A 239 10.90 18.54 -15.30
C SER A 239 10.17 17.51 -16.16
N SER A 240 9.11 16.92 -15.62
CA SER A 240 8.28 15.97 -16.35
C SER A 240 6.82 16.00 -15.91
N ILE A 241 5.96 15.47 -16.77
CA ILE A 241 4.53 15.33 -16.55
C ILE A 241 4.12 13.91 -16.97
N TYR A 242 3.34 13.26 -16.14
CA TYR A 242 2.69 11.98 -16.44
C TYR A 242 1.19 12.19 -16.67
N LEU A 243 0.67 11.49 -17.67
CA LEU A 243 -0.75 11.38 -17.99
C LEU A 243 -1.13 9.90 -17.84
N VAL A 244 -2.08 9.61 -16.95
CA VAL A 244 -2.54 8.24 -16.67
C VAL A 244 -4.07 8.20 -16.69
N GLY A 245 -4.64 7.00 -16.78
CA GLY A 245 -6.08 6.77 -16.78
C GLY A 245 -6.68 6.78 -18.19
N ASP A 246 -8.01 6.74 -18.23
CA ASP A 246 -8.78 6.61 -19.47
C ASP A 246 -9.44 7.97 -19.77
N GLY A 247 -9.25 8.52 -20.96
CA GLY A 247 -9.88 9.80 -21.36
C GLY A 247 -8.96 10.77 -22.08
N PHE A 248 -7.65 10.55 -22.05
CA PHE A 248 -6.67 11.30 -22.84
C PHE A 248 -6.38 10.60 -24.17
N GLU A 249 -6.56 11.33 -25.28
CA GLU A 249 -6.15 10.89 -26.62
C GLU A 249 -5.47 12.07 -27.33
N ARG A 250 -4.43 11.80 -28.11
CA ARG A 250 -3.66 12.86 -28.78
C ARG A 250 -4.46 13.53 -29.89
N GLU A 251 -5.44 12.82 -30.42
CA GLU A 251 -6.29 13.20 -31.53
C GLU A 251 -7.13 14.43 -31.21
N TRP A 252 -7.64 14.55 -29.97
CA TRP A 252 -8.38 15.73 -29.54
C TRP A 252 -7.49 16.78 -28.87
N ALA A 253 -6.36 16.39 -28.25
CA ALA A 253 -5.59 17.23 -27.34
C ALA A 253 -4.48 18.08 -28.02
N GLU A 254 -4.73 18.70 -29.17
CA GLU A 254 -3.69 19.41 -29.94
C GLU A 254 -3.08 20.60 -29.16
N LYS A 255 -3.92 21.50 -28.63
CA LYS A 255 -3.46 22.66 -27.84
C LYS A 255 -2.88 22.21 -26.51
N SER A 256 -3.52 21.24 -25.87
CA SER A 256 -3.11 20.69 -24.60
C SER A 256 -1.71 20.05 -24.67
N VAL A 257 -1.42 19.28 -25.72
CA VAL A 257 -0.10 18.69 -25.93
C VAL A 257 0.97 19.76 -26.11
N ALA A 258 0.68 20.82 -26.86
CA ALA A 258 1.59 21.96 -27.02
C ALA A 258 1.88 22.64 -25.67
N GLU A 259 0.87 22.82 -24.83
CA GLU A 259 0.99 23.39 -23.48
C GLU A 259 1.83 22.51 -22.55
N LEU A 260 1.53 21.20 -22.52
CA LEU A 260 2.24 20.21 -21.71
C LEU A 260 3.73 20.16 -22.05
N CYS A 261 4.08 20.29 -23.33
CA CYS A 261 5.47 20.25 -23.82
C CYS A 261 6.24 21.57 -23.69
N LYS A 262 5.62 22.65 -23.19
CA LYS A 262 6.33 23.93 -22.98
C LYS A 262 7.51 23.76 -22.03
N HIS A 263 8.48 24.67 -22.14
CA HIS A 263 9.67 24.71 -21.29
C HIS A 263 10.50 23.42 -21.29
N GLN A 264 10.46 22.64 -22.38
CA GLN A 264 11.21 21.39 -22.55
C GLN A 264 10.85 20.31 -21.52
N ARG A 265 9.64 20.35 -20.97
CA ARG A 265 9.10 19.31 -20.09
C ARG A 265 8.99 17.99 -20.86
N ARG A 266 9.36 16.89 -20.20
CA ARG A 266 9.13 15.54 -20.75
C ARG A 266 7.73 15.08 -20.38
N VAL A 267 6.94 14.71 -21.37
CA VAL A 267 5.56 14.26 -21.18
C VAL A 267 5.49 12.77 -21.46
N PHE A 268 4.97 12.01 -20.49
CA PHE A 268 4.78 10.57 -20.57
C PHE A 268 3.29 10.25 -20.47
N TYR A 269 2.82 9.31 -21.28
CA TYR A 269 1.44 8.87 -21.29
C TYR A 269 1.40 7.34 -21.26
N GLY A 270 0.65 6.77 -20.33
CA GLY A 270 0.46 5.32 -20.21
C GLY A 270 -0.11 4.91 -18.85
N ASN A 271 -0.86 3.81 -18.84
CA ASN A 271 -1.67 3.40 -17.69
C ASN A 271 -0.97 2.43 -16.73
N ASN A 272 0.34 2.19 -16.88
CA ASN A 272 1.10 1.26 -16.03
C ASN A 272 1.97 1.94 -14.97
N LEU A 273 1.82 3.26 -14.75
CA LEU A 273 2.62 4.02 -13.79
C LEU A 273 2.55 3.40 -12.38
N PHE A 274 1.35 3.08 -11.90
CA PHE A 274 1.15 2.57 -10.54
C PHE A 274 1.69 1.13 -10.40
N SER A 275 1.39 0.24 -11.36
CA SER A 275 1.91 -1.13 -11.35
C SER A 275 3.43 -1.20 -11.49
N LYS A 276 4.05 -0.33 -12.31
CA LYS A 276 5.51 -0.18 -12.38
C LYS A 276 6.08 0.40 -11.09
N GLY A 277 5.42 1.40 -10.50
CA GLY A 277 5.77 1.98 -9.19
C GLY A 277 5.80 0.93 -8.09
N ALA A 278 4.77 0.08 -8.01
CA ALA A 278 4.72 -1.08 -7.13
C ALA A 278 5.87 -2.05 -7.37
N CYS A 279 6.19 -2.34 -8.62
CA CYS A 279 7.30 -3.24 -8.92
C CYS A 279 8.67 -2.67 -8.50
N TYR A 280 8.90 -1.36 -8.69
CA TYR A 280 10.11 -0.69 -8.19
C TYR A 280 10.16 -0.66 -6.67
N ALA A 281 9.04 -0.44 -6.00
CA ALA A 281 8.95 -0.48 -4.55
C ALA A 281 9.27 -1.87 -3.99
N ALA A 282 8.74 -2.94 -4.62
CA ALA A 282 9.09 -4.32 -4.28
C ALA A 282 10.61 -4.54 -4.37
N LYS A 283 11.27 -3.98 -5.39
CA LYS A 283 12.72 -4.04 -5.57
C LYS A 283 13.50 -3.29 -4.48
N GLU A 284 13.07 -2.07 -4.13
CA GLU A 284 13.67 -1.25 -3.08
C GLU A 284 13.47 -1.84 -1.67
N LYS A 285 12.42 -2.64 -1.44
CA LYS A 285 12.21 -3.31 -0.15
C LYS A 285 12.99 -4.62 -0.03
N THR A 286 13.17 -5.35 -1.13
CA THR A 286 13.71 -6.72 -1.10
C THR A 286 15.20 -6.83 -1.42
N GLU A 287 15.71 -6.00 -2.33
CA GLU A 287 17.05 -6.15 -2.89
C GLU A 287 17.90 -4.91 -2.71
N GLU A 288 17.39 -3.80 -3.26
CA GLU A 288 18.11 -2.56 -3.38
C GLU A 288 17.73 -1.63 -2.27
N ARG A 289 18.59 -0.64 -2.01
CA ARG A 289 18.26 0.43 -1.10
C ARG A 289 18.79 1.73 -1.69
N ASN A 290 18.45 1.97 -2.97
CA ASN A 290 18.92 3.09 -3.77
C ASN A 290 18.35 4.42 -3.27
N LEU A 291 17.18 4.37 -2.62
CA LEU A 291 16.46 5.52 -2.13
C LEU A 291 16.69 5.81 -0.64
N LYS A 292 17.70 5.22 0.02
CA LYS A 292 18.06 5.51 1.44
C LYS A 292 18.18 7.01 1.78
N GLY A 293 18.55 7.83 0.80
CA GLY A 293 18.70 9.28 0.96
C GLY A 293 17.39 10.06 0.91
N TYR A 294 16.26 9.38 0.68
CA TYR A 294 14.94 9.94 0.49
C TYR A 294 13.96 9.32 1.48
N LEU A 295 13.00 10.12 1.94
CA LEU A 295 11.91 9.69 2.79
C LEU A 295 10.61 10.12 2.12
N TYR A 296 9.76 9.15 1.77
CA TYR A 296 8.40 9.45 1.34
C TYR A 296 7.58 9.93 2.54
N VAL A 297 6.90 11.06 2.38
CA VAL A 297 6.06 11.68 3.40
C VAL A 297 4.66 11.82 2.82
N GLY A 298 3.91 10.73 2.89
CA GLY A 298 2.48 10.66 2.57
C GLY A 298 1.59 10.77 3.81
N ASN A 299 0.28 10.71 3.60
CA ASN A 299 -0.71 10.75 4.68
C ASN A 299 -0.65 9.53 5.60
N ASP A 300 -0.17 8.39 5.08
CA ASP A 300 -0.09 7.14 5.82
C ASP A 300 1.16 7.03 6.73
N LEU A 301 2.06 8.03 6.69
CA LEU A 301 3.33 7.98 7.40
C LEU A 301 3.13 8.13 8.91
N VAL A 302 3.58 7.13 9.68
CA VAL A 302 3.67 7.23 11.14
C VAL A 302 4.82 8.17 11.51
N ARG A 303 4.48 9.27 12.17
CA ARG A 303 5.44 10.30 12.62
C ARG A 303 5.99 10.04 14.01
N GLU A 304 5.39 9.13 14.75
CA GLU A 304 5.76 8.86 16.14
C GLU A 304 6.63 7.62 16.28
N ASN A 305 7.59 7.70 17.20
CA ASN A 305 8.31 6.56 17.74
C ASN A 305 7.62 6.14 19.02
N VAL A 306 7.40 4.83 19.19
CA VAL A 306 6.81 4.26 20.40
C VAL A 306 7.75 3.20 20.93
N GLY A 307 8.07 3.28 22.22
CA GLY A 307 8.91 2.28 22.87
C GLY A 307 8.72 2.30 24.37
N MET A 308 9.53 1.52 25.09
CA MET A 308 9.45 1.42 26.54
C MET A 308 10.82 1.61 27.16
N GLU A 309 10.89 2.24 28.33
CA GLU A 309 12.08 2.20 29.18
C GLU A 309 12.04 0.91 30.00
N MET A 310 13.00 0.01 29.77
CA MET A 310 12.99 -1.32 30.38
C MET A 310 14.39 -1.77 30.79
N THR A 311 14.47 -2.81 31.63
CA THR A 311 15.74 -3.45 31.96
C THR A 311 16.01 -4.59 30.97
N VAL A 312 16.97 -4.39 30.06
CA VAL A 312 17.38 -5.39 29.07
C VAL A 312 18.73 -5.95 29.48
N PHE A 313 18.81 -7.26 29.70
CA PHE A 313 20.02 -7.94 30.18
C PHE A 313 20.67 -7.27 31.41
N GLY A 314 19.83 -6.79 32.35
CA GLY A 314 20.28 -6.16 33.60
C GLY A 314 20.67 -4.68 33.48
N THR A 315 20.52 -4.06 32.30
CA THR A 315 20.82 -2.64 32.08
C THR A 315 19.55 -1.88 31.69
N SER A 316 19.35 -0.69 32.27
CA SER A 316 18.26 0.20 31.85
C SER A 316 18.49 0.69 30.42
N ALA A 317 17.53 0.46 29.54
CA ALA A 317 17.60 0.79 28.12
C ALA A 317 16.23 1.19 27.57
N TYR A 318 16.24 2.04 26.54
CA TYR A 318 15.07 2.29 25.72
C TYR A 318 14.93 1.17 24.68
N HIS A 319 13.81 0.47 24.69
CA HIS A 319 13.48 -0.57 23.72
C HIS A 319 12.43 -0.02 22.74
N PRO A 320 12.81 0.23 21.47
CA PRO A 320 11.86 0.70 20.45
C PRO A 320 10.92 -0.44 20.05
N LEU A 321 9.62 -0.15 19.99
CA LEU A 321 8.58 -1.06 19.48
C LEU A 321 8.15 -0.64 18.08
N ILE A 322 7.93 0.66 17.89
CA ILE A 322 7.61 1.29 16.61
C ILE A 322 8.60 2.42 16.34
N VAL A 323 9.11 2.47 15.11
CA VAL A 323 9.99 3.55 14.65
C VAL A 323 9.24 4.40 13.64
N SER A 324 9.31 5.72 13.80
CA SER A 324 8.70 6.69 12.88
C SER A 324 9.32 6.63 11.48
N GLY A 325 8.59 7.08 10.46
CA GLY A 325 9.08 7.13 9.08
C GLY A 325 8.74 5.88 8.26
N VAL A 326 7.82 5.06 8.75
CA VAL A 326 7.19 3.94 8.03
C VAL A 326 5.69 4.19 7.94
N ASN A 327 5.01 3.59 6.96
CA ASN A 327 3.56 3.73 6.85
C ASN A 327 2.85 2.93 7.94
N TRP A 328 1.66 3.37 8.35
CA TRP A 328 0.92 2.80 9.50
C TRP A 328 0.64 1.30 9.33
N TYR A 329 0.33 0.85 8.12
CA TYR A 329 0.08 -0.55 7.81
C TYR A 329 1.34 -1.43 7.84
N GLU A 330 2.52 -0.84 8.06
CA GLU A 330 3.78 -1.53 8.33
C GLU A 330 4.29 -1.30 9.76
N ALA A 331 3.70 -0.36 10.50
CA ALA A 331 4.09 -0.01 11.85
C ALA A 331 3.48 -0.99 12.85
N MET A 332 4.24 -2.06 13.11
CA MET A 332 3.90 -3.10 14.09
C MET A 332 5.12 -3.51 14.90
N GLY A 333 4.91 -3.82 16.18
CA GLY A 333 5.98 -4.24 17.09
C GLY A 333 5.45 -5.20 18.16
N ASP A 334 6.27 -6.21 18.48
CA ASP A 334 5.94 -7.25 19.44
C ASP A 334 7.09 -7.43 20.43
N CYS A 335 6.78 -7.57 21.72
CA CYS A 335 7.75 -7.99 22.72
C CYS A 335 7.12 -8.82 23.83
N GLU A 336 7.94 -9.65 24.49
CA GLU A 336 7.57 -10.25 25.78
C GLU A 336 8.31 -9.52 26.90
N ILE A 337 7.59 -9.13 27.94
CA ILE A 337 8.14 -8.43 29.11
C ILE A 337 7.82 -9.18 30.39
N ILE A 338 8.64 -8.95 31.41
CA ILE A 338 8.42 -9.43 32.77
C ILE A 338 8.14 -8.23 33.66
N LEU A 339 7.00 -8.21 34.33
CA LEU A 339 6.64 -7.11 35.23
C LEU A 339 7.46 -7.18 36.52
N ASP A 340 7.97 -6.04 36.96
CA ASP A 340 8.66 -5.87 38.23
C ASP A 340 7.84 -4.96 39.14
N ASP A 341 6.95 -5.59 39.94
CA ASP A 341 6.11 -4.94 40.96
C ASP A 341 5.35 -3.68 40.48
N THR A 342 4.73 -3.77 39.30
CA THR A 342 3.88 -2.72 38.72
C THR A 342 2.55 -3.31 38.23
N ARG A 343 1.53 -2.45 38.12
CA ARG A 343 0.19 -2.79 37.60
C ARG A 343 -0.19 -1.98 36.36
N GLU A 344 0.78 -1.30 35.78
CA GLU A 344 0.62 -0.51 34.56
C GLU A 344 1.85 -0.69 33.65
N LEU A 345 1.62 -0.51 32.35
CA LEU A 345 2.67 -0.38 31.35
C LEU A 345 2.87 1.08 31.00
N GLU A 346 4.11 1.48 30.79
CA GLU A 346 4.44 2.84 30.39
C GLU A 346 5.17 2.84 29.04
N PHE A 347 4.60 3.56 28.08
CA PHE A 347 5.14 3.75 26.75
C PHE A 347 5.68 5.18 26.62
N VAL A 348 6.87 5.29 26.03
CA VAL A 348 7.51 6.56 25.70
C VAL A 348 7.27 6.84 24.22
N VAL A 349 6.54 7.92 23.96
CA VAL A 349 6.15 8.39 22.63
C VAL A 349 6.94 9.65 22.30
N SER A 350 7.51 9.72 21.10
CA SER A 350 8.21 10.91 20.60
C SER A 350 8.02 11.12 19.11
N ASP A 351 7.80 12.35 18.69
CA ASP A 351 7.69 12.73 17.28
C ASP A 351 9.05 12.66 16.56
N MET A 352 9.05 12.33 15.28
CA MET A 352 10.22 12.38 14.40
C MET A 352 10.83 13.79 14.29
N GLU A 353 10.01 14.83 14.39
CA GLU A 353 10.40 16.23 14.24
C GLU A 353 10.70 16.91 15.57
N ASN A 354 10.13 16.39 16.68
CA ASN A 354 10.26 16.98 18.00
C ASN A 354 10.97 16.05 18.98
N THR A 355 11.94 16.60 19.72
CA THR A 355 12.64 15.87 20.77
C THR A 355 11.81 15.65 22.04
N ARG A 356 10.61 16.23 22.13
CA ARG A 356 9.73 16.08 23.28
C ARG A 356 9.23 14.64 23.38
N LYS A 357 9.49 14.04 24.54
CA LYS A 357 8.97 12.72 24.92
C LYS A 357 7.73 12.89 25.79
N VAL A 358 6.70 12.09 25.51
CA VAL A 358 5.49 11.97 26.33
C VAL A 358 5.39 10.54 26.83
N ARG A 359 4.95 10.36 28.07
CA ARG A 359 4.67 9.05 28.66
C ARG A 359 3.17 8.75 28.53
N TYR A 360 2.85 7.56 28.04
CA TYR A 360 1.50 7.01 27.94
C TYR A 360 1.41 5.80 28.88
N SER A 361 0.50 5.85 29.85
CA SER A 361 0.36 4.81 30.86
C SER A 361 -0.91 3.99 30.61
N MET A 362 -0.75 2.67 30.49
CA MET A 362 -1.81 1.69 30.29
C MET A 362 -2.01 0.88 31.58
N SER A 363 -3.19 0.98 32.19
CA SER A 363 -3.52 0.21 33.40
C SER A 363 -3.86 -1.25 33.07
N LEU A 364 -3.53 -2.19 33.97
CA LEU A 364 -3.82 -3.63 33.84
C LEU A 364 -4.87 -4.10 34.88
N PRO A 365 -6.16 -3.72 34.72
CA PRO A 365 -7.21 -4.10 35.66
C PRO A 365 -7.38 -5.62 35.72
N GLY A 366 -7.59 -6.17 36.92
CA GLY A 366 -7.80 -7.60 37.11
C GLY A 366 -6.54 -8.47 37.04
N LEU A 367 -5.35 -7.88 36.83
CA LEU A 367 -4.09 -8.61 36.84
C LEU A 367 -3.93 -9.43 38.15
N PRO A 368 -3.62 -10.74 38.09
CA PRO A 368 -3.46 -11.55 39.29
C PRO A 368 -2.33 -11.03 40.19
N GLU A 369 -2.53 -11.13 41.51
CA GLU A 369 -1.45 -10.83 42.45
C GLU A 369 -0.42 -11.97 42.42
N ARG A 370 0.80 -11.64 41.99
CA ARG A 370 1.96 -12.53 41.97
C ARG A 370 3.17 -11.78 42.51
N PRO A 371 4.20 -12.48 43.01
CA PRO A 371 5.45 -11.84 43.40
C PRO A 371 6.06 -11.01 42.25
N ALA A 372 6.95 -10.07 42.58
CA ALA A 372 7.73 -9.37 41.58
C ALA A 372 8.42 -10.37 40.61
N LYS A 373 8.40 -10.06 39.32
CA LYS A 373 8.99 -10.90 38.24
C LYS A 373 8.31 -12.25 38.03
N ALA A 374 7.09 -12.44 38.53
CA ALA A 374 6.27 -13.63 38.32
C ALA A 374 5.13 -13.44 37.30
N THR A 375 5.11 -12.32 36.59
CA THR A 375 4.15 -12.03 35.51
C THR A 375 4.89 -11.78 34.22
N ARG A 376 4.58 -12.57 33.19
CA ARG A 376 5.09 -12.42 31.83
C ARG A 376 3.95 -11.98 30.94
N LEU A 377 4.14 -10.88 30.23
CA LEU A 377 3.16 -10.33 29.29
C LEU A 377 3.71 -10.38 27.88
N HIS A 378 2.85 -10.73 26.92
CA HIS A 378 3.09 -10.43 25.52
C HIS A 378 2.44 -9.08 25.21
N VAL A 379 3.20 -8.18 24.60
CA VAL A 379 2.78 -6.82 24.25
C VAL A 379 2.91 -6.67 22.74
N HIS A 380 1.80 -6.38 22.09
CA HIS A 380 1.69 -6.16 20.65
C HIS A 380 1.20 -4.73 20.40
N LEU A 381 1.89 -4.00 19.54
CA LEU A 381 1.50 -2.69 19.06
C LEU A 381 1.31 -2.76 17.56
N GLU A 382 0.21 -2.22 17.05
CA GLU A 382 0.06 -1.94 15.62
C GLU A 382 -0.68 -0.63 15.39
N PHE A 383 -0.22 0.15 14.42
CA PHE A 383 -0.99 1.31 13.99
C PHE A 383 -2.17 0.86 13.10
N THR A 384 -3.33 1.46 13.35
CA THR A 384 -4.59 1.25 12.61
C THR A 384 -4.94 2.43 11.70
N ALA A 385 -4.25 3.57 11.90
CA ALA A 385 -4.21 4.75 11.05
C ALA A 385 -2.87 5.48 11.31
N ALA A 386 -2.53 6.51 10.55
CA ALA A 386 -1.27 7.26 10.76
C ALA A 386 -1.13 7.90 12.16
N ASP A 387 -2.27 8.18 12.81
CA ASP A 387 -2.40 8.83 14.11
C ASP A 387 -3.05 7.93 15.18
N GLU A 388 -3.24 6.64 14.93
CA GLU A 388 -3.91 5.72 15.86
C GLU A 388 -3.11 4.43 16.02
N CYS A 389 -2.72 4.12 17.27
CA CYS A 389 -1.97 2.93 17.64
C CYS A 389 -2.78 2.05 18.60
N ARG A 390 -3.03 0.81 18.21
CA ARG A 390 -3.64 -0.22 19.06
C ARG A 390 -2.56 -0.94 19.85
N ILE A 391 -2.81 -1.15 21.14
CA ILE A 391 -1.96 -1.86 22.07
C ILE A 391 -2.74 -3.06 22.61
N ASP A 392 -2.26 -4.26 22.34
CA ASP A 392 -2.82 -5.52 22.83
C ASP A 392 -1.83 -6.16 23.80
N VAL A 393 -2.29 -6.51 25.00
CA VAL A 393 -1.45 -7.09 26.05
C VAL A 393 -2.08 -8.38 26.55
N ILE A 394 -1.33 -9.48 26.59
CA ILE A 394 -1.81 -10.80 27.03
C ILE A 394 -0.95 -11.30 28.19
N ASP A 395 -1.56 -11.74 29.29
CA ASP A 395 -0.83 -12.43 30.37
C ASP A 395 -0.50 -13.87 29.96
N MET A 396 0.78 -14.12 29.68
CA MET A 396 1.28 -15.41 29.21
C MET A 396 1.61 -16.36 30.37
N GLY A 397 1.79 -15.84 31.59
CA GLY A 397 2.30 -16.61 32.72
C GLY A 397 3.64 -17.33 32.45
N PHE A 398 3.99 -18.23 33.35
CA PHE A 398 5.18 -19.09 33.34
C PHE A 398 4.82 -20.59 33.38
N GLY A 399 3.70 -20.97 32.77
CA GLY A 399 3.18 -22.34 32.83
C GLY A 399 2.73 -22.70 34.25
N ASP A 400 3.05 -23.90 34.73
CA ASP A 400 2.55 -24.41 36.01
C ASP A 400 3.01 -23.59 37.23
N LEU A 401 4.16 -22.92 37.14
CA LEU A 401 4.70 -22.11 38.24
C LEU A 401 3.82 -20.88 38.51
N TYR A 402 3.39 -20.23 37.42
CA TYR A 402 2.46 -19.10 37.45
C TYR A 402 1.56 -19.22 36.21
N PRO A 403 0.38 -19.86 36.34
CA PRO A 403 -0.49 -20.10 35.19
C PRO A 403 -0.90 -18.79 34.53
N SER A 404 -0.98 -18.78 33.19
CA SER A 404 -1.59 -17.68 32.45
C SER A 404 -3.02 -17.46 32.97
N SER A 405 -3.38 -16.20 33.19
CA SER A 405 -4.77 -15.84 33.48
C SER A 405 -5.65 -15.80 32.22
N ASN A 406 -5.06 -15.91 31.03
CA ASN A 406 -5.68 -15.63 29.73
C ASN A 406 -6.35 -14.26 29.64
N LEU A 407 -6.01 -13.33 30.56
CA LEU A 407 -6.48 -11.96 30.47
C LEU A 407 -5.81 -11.27 29.30
N THR A 408 -6.61 -10.54 28.55
CA THR A 408 -6.18 -9.66 27.47
C THR A 408 -6.67 -8.26 27.74
N TRP A 409 -5.78 -7.28 27.59
CA TRP A 409 -6.08 -5.86 27.67
C TRP A 409 -5.89 -5.23 26.30
N HIS A 410 -6.79 -4.32 25.96
CA HIS A 410 -6.79 -3.60 24.70
C HIS A 410 -6.86 -2.11 24.99
N GLU A 411 -6.00 -1.32 24.37
CA GLU A 411 -6.03 0.13 24.45
C GLU A 411 -5.71 0.76 23.10
N THR A 412 -6.23 1.95 22.87
CA THR A 412 -5.98 2.73 21.66
C THR A 412 -5.36 4.05 22.05
N MET A 413 -4.11 4.25 21.65
CA MET A 413 -3.39 5.49 21.81
C MET A 413 -3.55 6.33 20.54
N LYS A 414 -4.10 7.53 20.67
CA LYS A 414 -4.14 8.51 19.58
C LYS A 414 -2.93 9.43 19.64
N SER A 415 -2.32 9.68 18.48
CA SER A 415 -1.27 10.67 18.31
C SER A 415 -1.80 12.05 18.67
N ARG A 416 -0.98 12.82 19.38
CA ARG A 416 -1.34 14.16 19.83
C ARG A 416 -1.14 15.23 18.76
N GLY A 417 -0.62 14.87 17.58
CA GLY A 417 -0.43 15.80 16.45
C GLY A 417 -1.72 16.22 15.73
N ALA A 418 -2.88 15.66 16.11
CA ALA A 418 -4.18 16.00 15.55
C ALA A 418 -4.89 17.17 16.27
N GLU A 419 -4.27 17.75 17.31
CA GLU A 419 -4.71 19.00 17.95
C GLU A 419 -3.82 20.18 17.51
N GLU A 420 -3.85 20.57 16.23
CA GLU A 420 -3.52 21.92 15.77
C GLU A 420 -4.51 22.42 14.71
#